data_AF-A0A2E6A8I0-F1
#
_entry.id   AF-A0A2E6A8I0-F1
#
_cell.length_a   1.000
_cell.length_b   1.000
_cell.length_c   1.000
_cell.angle_alpha   90.00
_cell.angle_beta   90.00
_cell.angle_gamma   90.00
#
_symmetry.space_group_name_H-M   'P 1'
#
loop_
_entity.id
_entity.type
_entity.pdbx_description
1 polymer ?
#
loop_
_entity_poly.entity_id
_entity_poly.type
_entity_poly.pdbx_seq_one_letter_code
_entity_poly.pdbx_strand_id
1 'polypeptide(L)'
;MMKPIMGNWKNYLNEIEEKIPRKVKIPSKVMEEILDYLNSVGKDLSDIDMQLDTIPASDEKNLKYWLNKKVRWEGEPPDEELMDEICQYGKITTPIIIDITSDHTVEGRHRLAAALRCEKELDVPVVMLFDKEKDSLEE
;
A
#
# COMPACT_ATOMS: atom_id res chain seq x y z
N MET A 1 -47.41 11.29 17.13
CA MET A 1 -46.86 9.91 17.06
C MET A 1 -46.57 9.60 15.60
N MET A 2 -45.30 9.54 15.21
CA MET A 2 -44.90 9.19 13.84
C MET A 2 -44.15 7.85 13.88
N LYS A 3 -44.59 6.92 13.01
CA LYS A 3 -44.01 5.59 12.85
C LYS A 3 -42.64 5.69 12.15
N PRO A 4 -41.67 4.80 12.43
CA PRO A 4 -40.43 4.78 11.67
C PRO A 4 -40.70 4.31 10.23
N ILE A 5 -40.20 5.07 9.28
CA ILE A 5 -40.15 4.70 7.87
C ILE A 5 -39.07 3.61 7.75
N MET A 6 -39.49 2.36 7.52
CA MET A 6 -38.60 1.29 7.07
C MET A 6 -38.12 1.64 5.66
N GLY A 7 -37.00 2.36 5.59
CA GLY A 7 -36.26 2.63 4.36
C GLY A 7 -35.58 1.35 3.87
N ASN A 8 -35.75 1.06 2.59
CA ASN A 8 -35.28 -0.14 1.91
C ASN A 8 -33.74 -0.10 1.76
N TRP A 9 -33.02 -0.65 2.74
CA TRP A 9 -31.54 -0.66 2.81
C TRP A 9 -30.83 -1.24 1.58
N LYS A 10 -31.52 -2.07 0.77
CA LYS A 10 -30.98 -2.62 -0.47
C LYS A 10 -30.68 -1.56 -1.54
N ASN A 11 -31.43 -0.45 -1.57
CA ASN A 11 -31.15 0.62 -2.54
C ASN A 11 -30.03 1.54 -2.06
N TYR A 12 -29.84 1.70 -0.75
CA TYR A 12 -28.75 2.51 -0.21
C TYR A 12 -27.39 1.82 -0.41
N LEU A 13 -27.34 0.49 -0.35
CA LEU A 13 -26.12 -0.27 -0.63
C LEU A 13 -25.74 -0.23 -2.12
N ASN A 14 -26.71 -0.25 -3.04
CA ASN A 14 -26.43 -0.10 -4.48
C ASN A 14 -25.97 1.32 -4.84
N GLU A 15 -26.52 2.37 -4.20
CA GLU A 15 -26.05 3.75 -4.41
C GLU A 15 -24.69 4.05 -3.77
N ILE A 16 -24.27 3.27 -2.76
CA ILE A 16 -22.91 3.31 -2.22
C ILE A 16 -21.96 2.52 -3.13
N GLU A 17 -22.36 1.37 -3.68
CA GLU A 17 -21.54 0.61 -4.64
C GLU A 17 -21.21 1.42 -5.91
N GLU A 18 -22.10 2.29 -6.38
CA GLU A 18 -21.82 3.22 -7.49
C GLU A 18 -20.96 4.44 -7.08
N LYS A 19 -20.73 4.67 -5.79
CA LYS A 19 -19.85 5.71 -5.24
C LYS A 19 -18.57 5.16 -4.59
N ILE A 20 -18.25 3.88 -4.79
CA ILE A 20 -16.93 3.36 -4.45
C ILE A 20 -15.96 3.92 -5.50
N PRO A 21 -14.96 4.75 -5.14
CA PRO A 21 -13.94 5.14 -6.11
C PRO A 21 -13.32 3.84 -6.61
N ARG A 22 -13.46 3.59 -7.93
CA ARG A 22 -13.02 2.40 -8.68
C ARG A 22 -12.03 1.58 -7.86
N LYS A 23 -12.42 0.38 -7.39
CA LYS A 23 -11.50 -0.61 -6.80
C LYS A 23 -10.18 -0.52 -7.54
N VAL A 24 -9.19 0.14 -6.94
CA VAL A 24 -7.94 0.37 -7.64
C VAL A 24 -7.33 -1.02 -7.77
N LYS A 25 -7.10 -1.43 -9.02
CA LYS A 25 -6.65 -2.79 -9.30
C LYS A 25 -5.20 -2.90 -8.89
N ILE A 26 -4.95 -3.45 -7.70
CA ILE A 26 -3.62 -3.84 -7.26
C ILE A 26 -3.07 -4.83 -8.30
N PRO A 27 -1.88 -4.59 -8.88
CA PRO A 27 -1.29 -5.53 -9.83
C PRO A 27 -1.15 -6.92 -9.23
N SER A 28 -1.39 -7.98 -10.01
CA SER A 28 -1.39 -9.36 -9.48
C SER A 28 -0.09 -9.73 -8.75
N LYS A 29 1.06 -9.29 -9.28
CA LYS A 29 2.37 -9.51 -8.65
C LYS A 29 2.47 -8.86 -7.26
N VAL A 30 1.94 -7.65 -7.11
CA VAL A 30 1.91 -6.94 -5.82
C VAL A 30 0.98 -7.67 -4.84
N MET A 31 -0.14 -8.23 -5.32
CA MET A 31 -1.03 -9.03 -4.47
C MET A 31 -0.35 -10.34 -4.01
N GLU A 32 0.44 -11.00 -4.87
CA GLU A 32 1.24 -12.17 -4.50
C GLU A 32 2.26 -11.83 -3.41
N GLU A 33 3.00 -10.72 -3.56
CA GLU A 33 3.96 -10.22 -2.56
C GLU A 33 3.28 -9.91 -1.21
N ILE A 34 2.08 -9.32 -1.24
CA ILE A 34 1.28 -9.07 -0.02
C ILE A 34 0.88 -10.39 0.63
N LEU A 35 0.36 -11.36 -0.12
CA LEU A 35 -0.07 -12.65 0.43
C LEU A 35 1.10 -13.44 1.04
N ASP A 36 2.24 -13.45 0.38
CA ASP A 36 3.46 -14.08 0.89
C ASP A 36 3.92 -13.42 2.19
N TYR A 37 3.89 -12.08 2.23
CA TYR A 37 4.18 -11.32 3.44
C TYR A 37 3.22 -11.67 4.58
N LEU A 38 1.92 -11.60 4.36
CA LEU A 38 0.91 -11.86 5.38
C LEU A 38 1.04 -13.28 5.94
N ASN A 39 1.23 -14.27 5.06
CA ASN A 39 1.48 -15.64 5.46
C ASN A 39 2.76 -15.78 6.31
N SER A 40 3.83 -15.05 5.99
CA SER A 40 5.07 -15.07 6.75
C SER A 40 4.94 -14.51 8.18
N VAL A 41 4.00 -13.59 8.40
CA VAL A 41 3.71 -12.98 9.71
C VAL A 41 2.48 -13.58 10.41
N GLY A 42 1.89 -14.63 9.84
CA GLY A 42 0.72 -15.31 10.41
C GLY A 42 -0.55 -14.47 10.41
N LYS A 43 -0.73 -13.60 9.42
CA LYS A 43 -1.94 -12.79 9.21
C LYS A 43 -2.67 -13.24 7.94
N ASP A 44 -3.98 -13.06 7.91
CA ASP A 44 -4.81 -13.30 6.74
C ASP A 44 -5.25 -11.99 6.08
N LEU A 45 -5.53 -12.03 4.77
CA LEU A 45 -6.03 -10.86 4.04
C LEU A 45 -7.35 -10.32 4.61
N SER A 46 -8.15 -11.17 5.27
CA SER A 46 -9.38 -10.75 5.93
C SER A 46 -9.15 -9.78 7.08
N ASP A 47 -7.96 -9.80 7.69
CA ASP A 47 -7.59 -9.00 8.86
C ASP A 47 -6.95 -7.66 8.49
N ILE A 48 -6.78 -7.41 7.20
CA ILE A 48 -6.03 -6.26 6.68
C ILE A 48 -6.94 -5.36 5.85
N ASP A 49 -6.84 -4.05 6.09
CA ASP A 49 -7.29 -3.02 5.17
C ASP A 49 -6.13 -2.55 4.31
N MET A 50 -6.41 -2.31 3.03
CA MET A 50 -5.42 -1.86 2.06
C MET A 50 -5.82 -0.50 1.49
N GLN A 51 -4.89 0.44 1.50
CA GLN A 51 -5.04 1.75 0.87
C GLN A 51 -3.92 1.97 -0.13
N LEU A 52 -4.23 2.72 -1.20
CA LEU A 52 -3.23 3.18 -2.16
C LEU A 52 -2.99 4.66 -1.96
N ASP A 53 -1.72 5.04 -2.07
CA ASP A 53 -1.27 6.42 -1.97
C ASP A 53 0.00 6.63 -2.80
N THR A 54 0.64 7.79 -2.66
CA THR A 54 1.87 8.15 -3.34
C THR A 54 2.74 8.99 -2.41
N ILE A 55 4.00 8.61 -2.23
CA ILE A 55 5.00 9.47 -1.59
C ILE A 55 5.51 10.43 -2.65
N PRO A 56 5.31 11.75 -2.51
CA PRO A 56 5.80 12.72 -3.48
C PRO A 56 7.33 12.69 -3.57
N ALA A 57 7.88 12.90 -4.77
CA ALA A 57 9.33 13.00 -4.99
C ALA A 57 10.00 14.05 -4.09
N SER A 58 9.28 15.13 -3.80
CA SER A 58 9.74 16.22 -2.95
C SER A 58 9.79 15.87 -1.46
N ASP A 59 9.17 14.77 -1.03
CA ASP A 59 9.15 14.33 0.37
C ASP A 59 10.31 13.38 0.69
N GLU A 60 11.53 13.92 0.58
CA GLU A 60 12.78 13.20 0.82
C GLU A 60 12.81 12.54 2.21
N LYS A 61 12.17 13.16 3.20
CA LYS A 61 12.08 12.64 4.56
C LYS A 61 11.31 11.33 4.61
N ASN A 62 10.12 11.27 4.00
CA ASN A 62 9.34 10.04 3.95
C ASN A 62 10.00 8.98 3.08
N LEU A 63 10.60 9.36 1.94
CA LEU A 63 11.36 8.43 1.10
C LEU A 63 12.49 7.75 1.90
N LYS A 64 13.28 8.54 2.64
CA LYS A 64 14.36 8.02 3.50
C LYS A 64 13.84 7.21 4.69
N TYR A 65 12.70 7.62 5.28
CA TYR A 65 12.09 6.88 6.38
C TYR A 65 11.77 5.45 5.94
N TRP A 66 10.98 5.30 4.88
CA TRP A 66 10.56 3.99 4.38
C TRP A 66 11.72 3.18 3.80
N LEU A 67 12.72 3.83 3.18
CA LEU A 67 13.92 3.15 2.70
C LEU A 67 14.71 2.45 3.83
N ASN A 68 14.63 2.96 5.07
CA ASN A 68 15.38 2.41 6.21
C ASN A 68 14.56 1.47 7.10
N LYS A 69 13.25 1.39 6.88
CA LYS A 69 12.34 0.55 7.64
C LYS A 69 12.05 -0.71 6.81
N LYS A 70 12.69 -1.83 7.12
CA LYS A 70 12.61 -3.05 6.31
C LYS A 70 12.24 -4.28 7.13
N VAL A 71 11.50 -5.19 6.51
CA VAL A 71 11.30 -6.53 7.05
C VAL A 71 12.60 -7.35 6.96
N ARG A 72 12.77 -8.36 7.82
CA ARG A 72 14.03 -9.12 7.94
C ARG A 72 14.49 -9.77 6.63
N TRP A 73 13.54 -10.20 5.80
CA TRP A 73 13.78 -10.90 4.53
C TRP A 73 13.89 -9.96 3.33
N GLU A 74 13.52 -8.69 3.47
CA GLU A 74 13.77 -7.73 2.41
C GLU A 74 15.29 -7.49 2.32
N GLY A 75 15.82 -7.73 1.13
CA GLY A 75 17.23 -7.51 0.82
C GLY A 75 17.66 -6.08 1.08
N GLU A 76 18.97 -5.83 1.03
CA GLU A 76 19.42 -4.46 0.93
C GLU A 76 19.11 -3.92 -0.47
N PRO A 77 18.72 -2.64 -0.59
CA PRO A 77 18.67 -1.95 -1.87
C PRO A 77 20.10 -1.64 -2.30
N PRO A 78 20.62 -2.43 -3.25
CA PRO A 78 21.26 -1.84 -4.43
C PRO A 78 21.13 -2.77 -5.65
N ASP A 79 19.89 -3.06 -6.08
CA ASP A 79 19.69 -3.58 -7.43
C ASP A 79 19.90 -2.42 -8.41
N GLU A 80 21.16 -2.20 -8.77
CA GLU A 80 21.57 -1.08 -9.63
C GLU A 80 20.94 -1.16 -11.01
N GLU A 81 20.74 -2.36 -11.55
CA GLU A 81 20.09 -2.56 -12.84
C GLU A 81 18.63 -2.10 -12.77
N LEU A 82 17.87 -2.52 -11.76
CA LEU A 82 16.49 -2.06 -11.58
C LEU A 82 16.40 -0.54 -11.31
N MET A 83 17.32 0.02 -10.54
CA MET A 83 17.34 1.47 -10.30
C MET A 83 17.66 2.25 -11.58
N ASP A 84 18.64 1.81 -12.36
CA ASP A 84 19.03 2.47 -13.60
C ASP A 84 17.90 2.39 -14.65
N GLU A 85 17.19 1.25 -14.74
CA GLU A 85 15.98 1.12 -15.54
C GLU A 85 14.92 2.15 -15.10
N ILE A 86 14.63 2.26 -13.81
CA ILE A 86 13.66 3.23 -13.28
C ILE A 86 14.06 4.67 -13.63
N CYS A 87 15.34 5.03 -13.46
CA CYS A 87 15.84 6.36 -13.82
C CYS A 87 15.71 6.64 -15.34
N GLN A 88 16.01 5.63 -16.17
CA GLN A 88 15.88 5.72 -17.62
C GLN A 88 14.42 5.96 -18.03
N TYR A 89 13.49 5.13 -17.57
CA TYR A 89 12.06 5.27 -17.86
C TYR A 89 11.45 6.54 -17.22
N GLY A 90 12.04 7.02 -16.13
CA GLY A 90 11.60 8.23 -15.42
C GLY A 90 10.23 8.10 -14.77
N LYS A 91 9.85 6.88 -14.36
CA LYS A 91 8.61 6.62 -13.61
C LYS A 91 8.69 5.32 -12.83
N ILE A 92 8.00 5.26 -11.70
CA ILE A 92 7.79 4.04 -10.92
C ILE A 92 6.36 3.57 -11.18
N THR A 93 6.20 2.42 -11.83
CA THR A 93 4.86 1.89 -12.19
C THR A 93 4.35 0.82 -11.25
N THR A 94 5.25 0.15 -10.52
CA THR A 94 4.91 -0.87 -9.54
C THR A 94 4.99 -0.23 -8.15
N PRO A 95 3.92 -0.24 -7.35
CA PRO A 95 3.95 0.34 -6.02
C PRO A 95 4.95 -0.38 -5.11
N ILE A 96 5.44 0.32 -4.10
CA ILE A 96 6.05 -0.33 -2.92
C ILE A 96 4.93 -0.84 -2.01
N ILE A 97 5.26 -1.77 -1.12
CA ILE A 97 4.32 -2.27 -0.11
C ILE A 97 4.87 -1.86 1.26
N ILE A 98 4.06 -1.18 2.06
CA ILE A 98 4.40 -0.82 3.45
C ILE A 98 3.34 -1.34 4.41
N ASP A 99 3.76 -1.98 5.49
CA ASP A 99 2.89 -2.27 6.64
C ASP A 99 3.03 -1.11 7.62
N ILE A 100 1.95 -0.34 7.75
CA ILE A 100 1.88 0.84 8.59
C ILE A 100 1.85 0.46 10.07
N THR A 101 1.13 -0.60 10.44
CA THR A 101 0.99 -1.03 11.82
C THR A 101 2.33 -1.45 12.42
N SER A 102 3.16 -2.07 11.59
CA SER A 102 4.43 -2.64 12.02
C SER A 102 5.64 -1.78 11.61
N ASP A 103 5.41 -0.63 10.98
CA ASP A 103 6.43 0.38 10.66
C ASP A 103 7.58 -0.13 9.77
N HIS A 104 7.25 -0.89 8.71
CA HIS A 104 8.24 -1.39 7.76
C HIS A 104 7.75 -1.53 6.31
N THR A 105 8.68 -1.29 5.39
CA THR A 105 8.61 -1.64 3.99
C THR A 105 8.72 -3.16 3.86
N VAL A 106 7.76 -3.71 3.14
CA VAL A 106 7.65 -5.15 2.86
C VAL A 106 8.40 -5.48 1.58
N GLU A 107 8.24 -4.63 0.55
CA GLU A 107 8.84 -4.80 -0.77
C GLU A 107 8.97 -3.44 -1.48
N GLY A 108 9.96 -3.32 -2.35
CA GLY A 108 10.15 -2.17 -3.23
C GLY A 108 11.16 -1.14 -2.74
N ARG A 109 12.04 -1.45 -1.77
CA ARG A 109 13.12 -0.54 -1.35
C ARG A 109 14.02 -0.03 -2.50
N HIS A 110 14.24 -0.82 -3.56
CA HIS A 110 14.98 -0.37 -4.74
C HIS A 110 14.27 0.81 -5.47
N ARG A 111 12.94 0.89 -5.39
CA ARG A 111 12.14 1.98 -5.99
C ARG A 111 12.27 3.27 -5.16
N LEU A 112 12.29 3.14 -3.83
CA LEU A 112 12.59 4.24 -2.92
C LEU A 112 14.02 4.76 -3.12
N ALA A 113 15.00 3.85 -3.28
CA ALA A 113 16.38 4.21 -3.58
C ALA A 113 16.51 4.91 -4.95
N ALA A 114 15.80 4.42 -5.97
CA ALA A 114 15.74 5.08 -7.28
C ALA A 114 15.16 6.49 -7.17
N ALA A 115 14.04 6.68 -6.46
CA ALA A 115 13.43 8.01 -6.27
C ALA A 115 14.37 9.02 -5.57
N LEU A 116 15.27 8.55 -4.70
CA LEU A 116 16.29 9.40 -4.05
C LEU A 116 17.55 9.62 -4.90
N ARG A 117 17.85 8.72 -5.85
CA ARG A 117 19.09 8.73 -6.65
C ARG A 117 18.91 9.38 -8.02
N CYS A 118 17.78 9.16 -8.67
CA CYS A 118 17.55 9.66 -10.02
C CYS A 118 17.51 11.20 -10.00
N GLU A 119 18.06 11.83 -11.05
CA GLU A 119 17.98 13.30 -11.20
C GLU A 119 16.56 13.79 -11.48
N LYS A 120 15.67 12.88 -11.89
CA LYS A 120 14.25 13.17 -12.13
C LYS A 120 13.47 13.06 -10.81
N GLU A 121 12.53 13.97 -10.60
CA GLU A 121 11.55 13.86 -9.53
C GLU A 121 10.62 12.66 -9.80
N LEU A 122 10.78 11.59 -9.02
CA LEU A 122 9.99 10.37 -9.14
C LEU A 122 9.07 10.19 -7.93
N ASP A 123 7.77 10.36 -8.16
CA ASP A 123 6.75 9.99 -7.18
C ASP A 123 6.72 8.47 -7.01
N VAL A 124 6.57 8.00 -5.77
CA VAL A 124 6.59 6.58 -5.43
C VAL A 124 5.16 6.13 -5.09
N PRO A 125 4.49 5.35 -5.96
CA PRO A 125 3.20 4.76 -5.62
C PRO A 125 3.36 3.74 -4.48
N VAL A 126 2.39 3.68 -3.58
CA VAL A 126 2.45 2.88 -2.35
C VAL A 126 1.15 2.11 -2.14
N VAL A 127 1.25 0.83 -1.77
CA VAL A 127 0.19 0.09 -1.09
C VAL A 127 0.49 0.09 0.41
N MET A 128 -0.42 0.65 1.19
CA MET A 128 -0.37 0.68 2.65
C MET A 128 -1.25 -0.42 3.21
N LEU A 129 -0.68 -1.23 4.10
CA LEU A 129 -1.39 -2.26 4.85
C LEU A 129 -1.66 -1.76 6.26
N PHE A 130 -2.90 -1.90 6.70
CA PHE A 130 -3.36 -1.59 8.05
C PHE A 130 -4.01 -2.83 8.65
N ASP A 131 -3.72 -3.12 9.91
CA ASP A 131 -4.57 -4.05 10.65
C ASP A 131 -5.97 -3.47 10.77
N LYS A 132 -6.98 -4.27 10.41
CA LYS A 132 -8.37 -3.92 10.73
C LYS A 132 -8.48 -3.83 12.23
N GLU A 133 -9.21 -2.81 12.68
CA GLU A 133 -9.69 -2.80 14.06
C GLU A 133 -10.51 -4.09 14.23
N LYS A 134 -9.98 -5.01 15.04
CA LYS A 134 -10.83 -6.05 15.61
C LYS A 134 -11.78 -5.27 16.48
N ASP A 135 -13.07 -5.24 16.13
CA ASP A 135 -14.11 -4.81 17.05
C ASP A 135 -13.81 -5.51 18.37
N SER A 136 -13.26 -4.76 19.33
CA SER A 136 -13.25 -5.17 20.71
C SER A 136 -14.72 -5.13 21.09
N LEU A 137 -15.41 -6.24 20.84
CA LEU A 137 -16.60 -6.62 21.58
C LEU A 137 -16.13 -6.74 23.02
N GLU A 138 -16.08 -5.59 23.68
CA GLU A 138 -16.11 -5.46 25.12
C GLU A 138 -17.44 -6.06 25.59
N GLU A 139 -17.29 -6.97 26.56
CA GLU A 139 -18.27 -7.57 27.48
C GLU A 139 -19.00 -8.86 27.05
#